data_AF-A0A316SHM0-F1
#
_entry.id   AF-A0A316SHM0-F1
#
_cell.length_a   1.000
_cell.length_b   1.000
_cell.length_c   1.000
_cell.angle_alpha   90.00
_cell.angle_beta   90.00
_cell.angle_gamma   90.00
#
_symmetry.space_group_name_H-M   'P 1'
#
loop_
_entity.id
_entity.type
_entity.pdbx_description
1 polymer ?
#
loop_
_entity_poly.entity_id
_entity_poly.type
_entity_poly.pdbx_seq_one_letter_code
_entity_poly.pdbx_strand_id
1 'polypeptide(L)'
;MTVMITDTNKDFNKWIKIALRDLEKEHWSEAQEKLSILKEENPNSTELLILCILLQFKIKGLGGLKKLSKVRLNMIKSTKEYPLIENGEDSQVKDHFLGIIARREQKLENGKSSTSRLSAYIIPGLAVAILIFSAGAVVNDKFIKDKPYDYQPIDKTELRKLIKNKKVHLDRIDTSKITDMSYLFAKCDYISTDSEYIRVKRTCRKEELRKDYKGIEKWNVSSVINMQSMFFEADSFNAPIDAWDVSNVQNMKGMFYELKNFNQPLNSWKVSNVRTMAYMFFGASSFNQDLSAWDVSKVENMSSMFFGAKTFNQPVENWNVSRVSNMAYMFREAESFNQPLEKWDLATLQNAPGMFTDAKSFNQPLKNFDLTGVSSYKMFSGATSFKQEYPAGCSDNCSFKKQENE
;
A
#
# COMPACT_ATOMS: atom_id res chain seq x y z
N MET A 1 -39.56 14.01 -18.12
CA MET A 1 -38.35 13.18 -18.34
C MET A 1 -38.08 12.45 -17.03
N THR A 2 -38.40 11.17 -16.96
CA THR A 2 -38.22 10.34 -15.77
C THR A 2 -36.76 9.92 -15.70
N VAL A 3 -35.94 10.59 -14.89
CA VAL A 3 -34.58 10.16 -14.59
C VAL A 3 -34.67 9.13 -13.47
N MET A 4 -34.35 7.87 -13.79
CA MET A 4 -34.16 6.81 -12.81
C MET A 4 -32.82 7.04 -12.12
N ILE A 5 -32.85 7.59 -10.90
CA ILE A 5 -31.69 7.70 -10.01
C ILE A 5 -31.54 6.35 -9.31
N THR A 6 -30.47 5.63 -9.63
CA THR A 6 -30.16 4.32 -9.05
C THR A 6 -29.64 4.43 -7.62
N ASP A 7 -29.98 3.40 -6.86
CA ASP A 7 -30.05 3.31 -5.40
C ASP A 7 -28.68 3.37 -4.68
N THR A 8 -28.45 4.42 -3.87
CA THR A 8 -27.80 4.29 -2.56
C THR A 8 -28.36 5.39 -1.65
N ASN A 9 -29.07 4.99 -0.60
CA ASN A 9 -29.76 5.80 0.42
C ASN A 9 -31.21 6.20 0.05
N LYS A 10 -32.17 5.35 0.45
CA LYS A 10 -33.62 5.54 0.25
C LYS A 10 -34.14 6.87 0.80
N ASP A 11 -33.57 7.35 1.90
CA ASP A 11 -33.99 8.62 2.51
C ASP A 11 -33.49 9.81 1.69
N PHE A 12 -32.24 9.75 1.19
CA PHE A 12 -31.66 10.76 0.30
C PHE A 12 -32.48 10.93 -0.99
N ASN A 13 -32.84 9.82 -1.64
CA ASN A 13 -33.66 9.81 -2.84
C ASN A 13 -35.08 10.33 -2.61
N LYS A 14 -35.63 10.17 -1.40
CA LYS A 14 -36.92 10.74 -1.01
C LYS A 14 -36.83 12.26 -0.86
N TRP A 15 -35.77 12.76 -0.24
CA TRP A 15 -35.55 14.19 -0.05
C TRP A 15 -35.30 14.95 -1.35
N ILE A 16 -34.52 14.39 -2.29
CA ILE A 16 -34.33 14.97 -3.63
C ILE A 16 -35.68 15.09 -4.37
N LYS A 17 -36.52 14.06 -4.31
CA LYS A 17 -37.85 14.10 -4.95
C LYS A 17 -38.78 15.14 -4.33
N ILE A 18 -38.68 15.37 -3.02
CA ILE A 18 -39.44 16.42 -2.33
C ILE A 18 -38.93 17.81 -2.75
N ALA A 19 -37.62 18.03 -2.75
CA ALA A 19 -37.02 19.30 -3.18
C ALA A 19 -37.37 19.62 -4.64
N LEU A 20 -37.32 18.63 -5.54
CA LEU A 20 -37.74 18.79 -6.95
C LEU A 20 -39.22 19.15 -7.07
N ARG A 21 -40.09 18.54 -6.26
CA ARG A 21 -41.53 18.86 -6.26
C ARG A 21 -41.80 20.28 -5.74
N ASP A 22 -41.04 20.74 -4.76
CA ASP A 22 -41.17 22.11 -4.23
C ASP A 22 -40.66 23.14 -5.26
N LEU A 23 -39.62 22.80 -6.03
CA LEU A 23 -39.14 23.59 -7.18
C LEU A 23 -40.18 23.67 -8.31
N GLU A 24 -40.92 22.58 -8.56
CA GLU A 24 -42.02 22.56 -9.53
C GLU A 24 -43.23 23.39 -9.08
N LYS A 25 -43.42 23.57 -7.77
CA LYS A 25 -44.52 24.35 -7.17
C LYS A 25 -44.16 25.80 -6.84
N GLU A 26 -42.99 26.27 -7.28
CA GLU A 26 -42.48 27.63 -7.03
C GLU A 26 -42.23 27.98 -5.55
N HIS A 27 -42.04 26.98 -4.68
CA HIS A 27 -41.69 27.16 -3.27
C HIS A 27 -40.16 27.25 -3.09
N TRP A 28 -39.56 28.31 -3.66
CA TRP A 28 -38.11 28.39 -3.89
C TRP A 28 -37.25 28.49 -2.60
N SER A 29 -37.72 29.21 -1.58
CA SER A 29 -37.00 29.37 -0.31
C SER A 29 -36.87 28.05 0.44
N GLU A 30 -37.97 27.27 0.47
CA GLU A 30 -38.02 25.95 1.12
C GLU A 30 -37.17 24.92 0.36
N ALA A 31 -37.13 25.00 -0.98
CA ALA A 31 -36.25 24.16 -1.79
C ALA A 31 -34.77 24.51 -1.58
N GLN A 32 -34.42 25.79 -1.44
CA GLN A 32 -33.05 26.23 -1.19
C GLN A 32 -32.53 25.77 0.17
N GLU A 33 -33.34 25.88 1.22
CA GLU A 33 -33.00 25.44 2.58
C GLU A 33 -32.76 23.92 2.62
N LYS A 34 -33.67 23.13 2.02
CA LYS A 34 -33.52 21.67 1.94
C LYS A 34 -32.28 21.25 1.16
N LEU A 35 -31.95 21.95 0.08
CA LEU A 35 -30.75 21.69 -0.72
C LEU A 35 -29.45 22.06 0.02
N SER A 36 -29.46 23.10 0.86
CA SER A 36 -28.30 23.40 1.72
C SER A 36 -28.03 22.32 2.76
N ILE A 37 -29.09 21.82 3.43
CA ILE A 37 -28.96 20.73 4.41
C ILE A 37 -28.42 19.46 3.75
N LEU A 38 -28.97 19.11 2.58
CA LEU A 38 -28.52 17.92 1.84
C LEU A 38 -27.06 18.03 1.36
N LYS A 39 -26.58 19.23 1.04
CA LYS A 39 -25.20 19.49 0.64
C LYS A 39 -24.23 19.34 1.82
N GLU A 40 -24.64 19.70 3.04
CA GLU A 40 -23.82 19.48 4.25
C GLU A 40 -23.71 17.99 4.58
N GLU A 41 -24.81 17.24 4.44
CA GLU A 41 -24.80 15.79 4.68
C GLU A 41 -24.08 15.00 3.58
N ASN A 42 -24.05 15.52 2.34
CA ASN A 42 -23.50 14.83 1.17
C ASN A 42 -22.65 15.78 0.29
N PRO A 43 -21.50 16.27 0.80
CA PRO A 43 -20.73 17.35 0.16
C PRO A 43 -20.12 16.99 -1.20
N ASN A 44 -20.00 15.69 -1.50
CA ASN A 44 -19.43 15.19 -2.76
C ASN A 44 -20.50 14.77 -3.79
N SER A 45 -21.80 14.98 -3.53
CA SER A 45 -22.85 14.64 -4.49
C SER A 45 -22.90 15.65 -5.65
N THR A 46 -22.59 15.15 -6.84
CA THR A 46 -22.62 15.93 -8.08
C THR A 46 -24.04 16.40 -8.41
N GLU A 47 -25.09 15.61 -8.13
CA GLU A 47 -26.48 16.01 -8.37
C GLU A 47 -26.90 17.19 -7.49
N LEU A 48 -26.48 17.20 -6.21
CA LEU A 48 -26.76 18.32 -5.29
C LEU A 48 -26.02 19.59 -5.69
N LEU A 49 -24.79 19.48 -6.18
CA LEU A 49 -24.03 20.61 -6.70
C LEU A 49 -24.72 21.24 -7.91
N ILE A 50 -25.23 20.40 -8.83
CA ILE A 50 -25.99 20.81 -10.02
C ILE A 50 -27.29 21.51 -9.62
N LEU A 51 -28.06 20.95 -8.68
CA LEU A 51 -29.31 21.55 -8.21
C LEU A 51 -29.07 22.90 -7.52
N CYS A 52 -28.03 23.01 -6.69
CA CYS A 52 -27.61 24.27 -6.08
C CYS A 52 -27.26 25.34 -7.14
N ILE A 53 -26.54 24.95 -8.19
CA ILE A 53 -26.14 25.85 -9.28
C ILE A 53 -27.36 26.33 -10.07
N LEU A 54 -28.29 25.43 -10.42
CA LEU A 54 -29.52 25.77 -11.15
C LEU A 54 -30.41 26.74 -10.36
N LEU A 55 -30.52 26.56 -9.04
CA LEU A 55 -31.21 27.50 -8.15
C LEU A 55 -30.52 28.88 -8.13
N GLN A 56 -29.19 28.92 -8.03
CA GLN A 56 -28.45 30.19 -8.06
C GLN A 56 -28.60 30.95 -9.37
N PHE A 57 -28.70 30.24 -10.50
CA PHE A 57 -28.96 30.87 -11.81
C PHE A 57 -30.38 31.43 -11.93
N LYS A 58 -31.38 30.80 -11.30
CA LYS A 58 -32.78 31.24 -11.38
C LYS A 58 -33.10 32.38 -10.39
N ILE A 59 -32.51 32.36 -9.19
CA ILE A 59 -32.68 33.42 -8.17
C ILE A 59 -32.14 34.78 -8.63
N LYS A 60 -31.10 34.81 -9.49
CA LYS A 60 -30.45 36.06 -9.92
C LYS A 60 -31.16 36.84 -11.03
N GLY A 61 -32.16 36.26 -11.71
CA GLY A 61 -32.98 36.95 -12.73
C GLY A 61 -32.22 37.56 -13.93
N LEU A 62 -33.00 38.00 -14.92
CA LEU A 62 -32.57 38.52 -16.25
C LEU A 62 -31.57 39.70 -16.26
N GLY A 63 -31.23 40.29 -15.11
CA GLY A 63 -30.24 41.39 -15.00
C GLY A 63 -28.78 40.97 -15.20
N GLY A 64 -28.44 39.69 -14.98
CA GLY A 64 -27.07 39.17 -15.10
C GLY A 64 -26.57 38.97 -16.54
N LEU A 65 -27.47 38.89 -17.52
CA LEU A 65 -27.13 38.55 -18.91
C LEU A 65 -26.35 39.65 -19.64
N LYS A 66 -26.47 40.93 -19.23
CA LYS A 66 -25.66 42.02 -19.80
C LYS A 66 -24.19 41.96 -19.40
N LYS A 67 -23.85 41.33 -18.26
CA LYS A 67 -22.44 41.11 -17.86
C LYS A 67 -21.80 39.90 -18.58
N LEU A 68 -22.61 38.94 -19.04
CA LEU A 68 -22.13 37.71 -19.67
C LEU A 68 -21.67 37.88 -21.13
N SER A 69 -22.15 38.88 -21.88
CA SER A 69 -21.61 39.14 -23.24
C SER A 69 -20.11 39.48 -23.21
N LYS A 70 -19.64 40.09 -22.11
CA LYS A 70 -18.23 40.45 -21.90
C LYS A 70 -17.37 39.27 -21.42
N VAL A 71 -17.97 38.30 -20.70
CA VAL A 71 -17.28 37.07 -20.25
C VAL A 71 -17.22 36.02 -21.37
N ARG A 72 -18.24 35.95 -22.23
CA ARG A 72 -18.34 35.03 -23.37
C ARG A 72 -17.21 35.24 -24.41
N LEU A 73 -16.77 36.47 -24.61
CA LEU A 73 -15.64 36.80 -25.51
C LEU A 73 -14.28 36.36 -24.98
N ASN A 74 -14.10 36.26 -23.66
CA ASN A 74 -12.85 35.83 -23.05
C ASN A 74 -12.72 34.30 -22.99
N MET A 75 -13.82 33.56 -22.74
CA MET A 75 -13.79 32.09 -22.76
C MET A 75 -13.64 31.49 -24.18
N ILE A 76 -14.09 32.19 -25.23
CA ILE A 76 -13.88 31.76 -26.62
C ILE A 76 -12.43 31.98 -27.07
N LYS A 77 -11.70 32.93 -26.46
CA LYS A 77 -10.26 33.10 -26.73
C LYS A 77 -9.40 32.03 -26.03
N SER A 78 -9.75 31.63 -24.80
CA SER A 78 -8.98 30.61 -24.05
C SER A 78 -9.17 29.18 -24.57
N THR A 79 -10.22 28.93 -25.35
CA THR A 79 -10.48 27.61 -25.96
C THR A 79 -9.70 27.37 -27.26
N LYS A 80 -9.03 28.40 -27.82
CA LYS A 80 -8.10 28.23 -28.96
C LYS A 80 -6.71 27.72 -28.57
N GLU A 81 -6.37 27.67 -27.28
CA GLU A 81 -5.02 27.30 -26.80
C GLU A 81 -4.88 25.86 -26.29
N TYR A 82 -5.91 25.02 -26.43
CA TYR A 82 -5.83 23.60 -26.06
C TYR A 82 -5.81 22.70 -27.29
N PRO A 83 -4.71 21.96 -27.55
CA PRO A 83 -4.68 20.96 -28.60
C PRO A 83 -5.53 19.77 -28.17
N LEU A 84 -6.72 19.63 -28.76
CA LEU A 84 -7.47 18.38 -28.74
C LEU A 84 -6.70 17.37 -29.61
N ILE A 85 -6.32 16.24 -29.02
CA ILE A 85 -5.67 15.13 -29.72
C ILE A 85 -6.67 14.57 -30.73
N GLU A 86 -6.36 14.74 -32.03
CA GLU A 86 -7.15 14.27 -33.15
C GLU A 86 -7.05 12.75 -33.28
N ASN A 87 -8.13 12.03 -32.96
CA ASN A 87 -8.40 10.70 -33.50
C ASN A 87 -9.69 10.77 -34.32
N GLY A 88 -9.65 10.16 -35.51
CA GLY A 88 -10.51 10.46 -36.67
C GLY A 88 -12.03 10.25 -36.54
N GLU A 89 -12.54 9.72 -35.42
CA GLU A 89 -14.00 9.60 -35.19
C GLU A 89 -14.60 10.89 -34.59
N ASP A 90 -13.84 11.68 -33.82
CA ASP A 90 -14.33 12.92 -33.17
C ASP A 90 -14.49 14.10 -34.14
N SER A 91 -13.75 14.10 -35.25
CA SER A 91 -13.88 15.14 -36.30
C SER A 91 -15.23 15.06 -37.02
N GLN A 92 -15.72 13.85 -37.31
CA GLN A 92 -16.99 13.68 -38.04
C GLN A 92 -18.20 14.07 -37.19
N VAL A 93 -18.15 13.80 -35.88
CA VAL A 93 -19.18 14.22 -34.94
C VAL A 93 -19.19 15.74 -34.80
N LYS A 94 -18.02 16.36 -34.61
CA LYS A 94 -17.85 17.82 -34.54
C LYS A 94 -18.40 18.51 -35.79
N ASP A 95 -18.06 18.04 -36.98
CA ASP A 95 -18.49 18.65 -38.26
C ASP A 95 -19.98 18.43 -38.54
N HIS A 96 -20.52 17.27 -38.17
CA HIS A 96 -21.96 16.99 -38.26
C HIS A 96 -22.78 17.95 -37.38
N PHE A 97 -22.32 18.21 -36.15
CA PHE A 97 -22.99 19.11 -35.22
C PHE A 97 -22.86 20.58 -35.62
N LEU A 98 -21.70 21.02 -36.11
CA LEU A 98 -21.53 22.37 -36.67
C LEU A 98 -22.45 22.60 -37.88
N GLY A 99 -22.65 21.58 -38.73
CA GLY A 99 -23.61 21.65 -39.85
C GLY A 99 -25.08 21.71 -39.42
N ILE A 100 -25.46 21.13 -38.28
CA ILE A 100 -26.82 21.25 -37.72
C ILE A 100 -27.06 22.65 -37.16
N ILE A 101 -26.05 23.25 -36.53
CA ILE A 101 -26.10 24.61 -35.97
C ILE A 101 -26.24 25.64 -37.11
N ALA A 102 -25.39 25.56 -38.14
CA ALA A 102 -25.43 26.48 -39.28
C ALA A 102 -26.78 26.44 -40.04
N ARG A 103 -27.36 25.25 -40.25
CA ARG A 103 -28.68 25.09 -40.91
C ARG A 103 -29.85 25.64 -40.08
N ARG A 104 -29.71 25.69 -38.76
CA ARG A 104 -30.73 26.26 -37.85
C ARG A 104 -30.58 27.78 -37.72
N GLU A 105 -29.37 28.31 -37.81
CA GLU A 105 -29.10 29.76 -37.90
C GLU A 105 -29.67 30.35 -39.21
N GLN A 106 -29.50 29.66 -40.34
CA GLN A 106 -30.05 30.10 -41.63
C GLN A 106 -31.60 30.10 -41.69
N LYS A 107 -32.26 29.24 -40.89
CA LYS A 107 -33.72 29.25 -40.74
C LYS A 107 -34.23 30.35 -39.79
N LEU A 108 -33.37 30.90 -38.93
CA LEU A 108 -33.71 31.99 -38.02
C LEU A 108 -33.66 33.37 -38.68
N GLU A 109 -32.81 33.57 -39.70
CA GLU A 109 -32.73 34.83 -40.45
C GLU A 109 -33.95 35.08 -41.36
N ASN A 110 -34.65 34.02 -41.78
CA ASN A 110 -35.76 34.11 -42.74
C ASN A 110 -37.17 34.15 -42.11
N GLY A 111 -37.30 34.12 -40.78
CA GLY A 111 -38.60 34.02 -40.09
C GLY A 111 -39.03 35.30 -39.36
N LYS A 112 -39.82 36.17 -39.99
CA LYS A 112 -40.52 37.29 -39.33
C LYS A 112 -41.80 36.80 -38.65
N SER A 113 -41.80 36.64 -37.31
CA SER A 113 -43.03 36.64 -36.48
C SER A 113 -42.70 36.74 -34.99
N SER A 114 -43.41 37.61 -34.27
CA SER A 114 -43.06 38.17 -32.95
C SER A 114 -43.50 37.35 -31.73
N THR A 115 -43.86 36.08 -31.87
CA THR A 115 -44.25 35.22 -30.72
C THR A 115 -43.30 34.04 -30.48
N SER A 116 -42.24 33.89 -31.27
CA SER A 116 -41.30 32.76 -31.19
C SER A 116 -40.05 33.00 -30.32
N ARG A 117 -39.93 34.16 -29.66
CA ARG A 117 -38.70 34.49 -28.90
C ARG A 117 -38.50 33.62 -27.66
N LEU A 118 -39.53 33.15 -26.95
CA LEU A 118 -39.32 32.26 -25.79
C LEU A 118 -38.83 30.85 -26.19
N SER A 119 -39.36 30.26 -27.28
CA SER A 119 -38.91 28.94 -27.74
C SER A 119 -37.55 28.96 -28.43
N ALA A 120 -37.18 30.10 -29.04
CA ALA A 120 -35.89 30.29 -29.70
C ALA A 120 -34.67 30.35 -28.76
N TYR A 121 -34.85 30.67 -27.47
CA TYR A 121 -33.76 30.66 -26.47
C TYR A 121 -33.77 29.39 -25.60
N ILE A 122 -34.94 28.83 -25.31
CA ILE A 122 -35.07 27.65 -24.45
C ILE A 122 -34.57 26.39 -25.16
N ILE A 123 -34.84 26.22 -26.45
CA ILE A 123 -34.49 24.99 -27.19
C ILE A 123 -32.97 24.88 -27.46
N PRO A 124 -32.25 25.94 -27.89
CA PRO A 124 -30.80 25.88 -28.01
C PRO A 124 -30.10 25.83 -26.66
N GLY A 125 -30.65 26.50 -25.63
CA GLY A 125 -30.13 26.43 -24.26
C GLY A 125 -30.25 25.03 -23.66
N LEU A 126 -31.38 24.34 -23.87
CA LEU A 126 -31.54 22.93 -23.48
C LEU A 126 -30.66 22.02 -24.32
N ALA A 127 -30.51 22.25 -25.63
CA ALA A 127 -29.65 21.42 -26.47
C ALA A 127 -28.17 21.57 -26.11
N VAL A 128 -27.70 22.78 -25.82
CA VAL A 128 -26.33 23.04 -25.32
C VAL A 128 -26.15 22.48 -23.92
N ALA A 129 -27.15 22.58 -23.04
CA ALA A 129 -27.12 21.92 -21.74
C ALA A 129 -27.05 20.39 -21.92
N ILE A 130 -27.89 19.78 -22.75
CA ILE A 130 -27.89 18.34 -23.03
C ILE A 130 -26.56 17.89 -23.69
N LEU A 131 -25.94 18.72 -24.53
CA LEU A 131 -24.62 18.46 -25.12
C LEU A 131 -23.49 18.61 -24.09
N ILE A 132 -23.56 19.57 -23.18
CA ILE A 132 -22.65 19.69 -22.02
C ILE A 132 -22.90 18.55 -21.02
N PHE A 133 -24.14 18.07 -20.89
CA PHE A 133 -24.51 16.94 -20.04
C PHE A 133 -24.12 15.60 -20.65
N SER A 134 -24.14 15.43 -21.97
CA SER A 134 -23.69 14.20 -22.64
C SER A 134 -22.18 14.18 -22.78
N ALA A 135 -21.55 15.28 -23.19
CA ALA A 135 -20.09 15.40 -23.15
C ALA A 135 -19.57 15.36 -21.71
N GLY A 136 -20.23 16.06 -20.78
CA GLY A 136 -19.88 16.10 -19.37
C GLY A 136 -20.18 14.80 -18.62
N ALA A 137 -21.26 14.07 -18.92
CA ALA A 137 -21.49 12.74 -18.34
C ALA A 137 -20.56 11.69 -18.97
N VAL A 138 -20.26 11.76 -20.27
CA VAL A 138 -19.25 10.87 -20.90
C VAL A 138 -17.85 11.18 -20.38
N VAL A 139 -17.51 12.44 -20.14
CA VAL A 139 -16.26 12.86 -19.48
C VAL A 139 -16.29 12.42 -18.02
N ASN A 140 -17.35 12.67 -17.26
CA ASN A 140 -17.41 12.33 -15.83
C ASN A 140 -17.48 10.82 -15.58
N ASP A 141 -18.11 10.03 -16.46
CA ASP A 141 -18.18 8.56 -16.38
C ASP A 141 -16.87 7.91 -16.91
N LYS A 142 -16.09 8.61 -17.76
CA LYS A 142 -14.68 8.27 -18.04
C LYS A 142 -13.72 8.70 -16.93
N PHE A 143 -14.00 9.79 -16.21
CA PHE A 143 -13.15 10.33 -15.14
C PHE A 143 -13.44 9.71 -13.76
N ILE A 144 -14.62 9.12 -13.54
CA ILE A 144 -15.01 8.40 -12.31
C ILE A 144 -14.73 6.89 -12.41
N LYS A 145 -14.32 6.38 -13.59
CA LYS A 145 -13.67 5.09 -13.68
C LYS A 145 -12.23 5.19 -13.16
N ASP A 146 -12.08 4.69 -11.93
CA ASP A 146 -10.86 4.31 -11.23
C ASP A 146 -10.02 5.43 -10.60
N LYS A 147 -10.50 6.00 -9.48
CA LYS A 147 -9.54 6.26 -8.40
C LYS A 147 -9.04 4.89 -7.91
N PRO A 148 -7.74 4.56 -8.06
CA PRO A 148 -7.24 3.24 -7.70
C PRO A 148 -7.34 2.96 -6.19
N TYR A 149 -7.41 4.03 -5.37
CA TYR A 149 -7.40 3.95 -3.91
C TYR A 149 -8.60 4.69 -3.30
N ASP A 150 -9.19 4.07 -2.28
CA ASP A 150 -10.26 4.67 -1.44
C ASP A 150 -9.67 5.37 -0.20
N TYR A 151 -8.46 4.96 0.23
CA TYR A 151 -7.80 5.45 1.42
C TYR A 151 -6.38 5.92 1.12
N GLN A 152 -5.97 7.05 1.69
CA GLN A 152 -4.63 7.64 1.52
C GLN A 152 -4.05 8.03 2.89
N PRO A 153 -3.68 7.05 3.74
CA PRO A 153 -3.09 7.34 5.04
C PRO A 153 -1.79 8.15 4.88
N ILE A 154 -1.62 9.17 5.71
CA ILE A 154 -0.40 10.00 5.69
C ILE A 154 0.69 9.45 6.62
N ASP A 155 0.35 8.54 7.52
CA ASP A 155 1.26 7.95 8.48
C ASP A 155 0.90 6.50 8.88
N LYS A 156 1.80 5.88 9.64
CA LYS A 156 1.63 4.53 10.19
C LYS A 156 0.39 4.38 11.07
N THR A 157 0.01 5.43 11.80
CA THR A 157 -1.11 5.39 12.74
C THR A 157 -2.44 5.30 12.00
N GLU A 158 -2.62 6.11 10.97
CA GLU A 158 -3.78 6.04 10.08
C GLU A 158 -3.84 4.70 9.35
N LEU A 159 -2.72 4.25 8.78
CA LEU A 159 -2.65 2.95 8.11
C LEU A 159 -3.03 1.81 9.06
N ARG A 160 -2.53 1.83 10.31
CA ARG A 160 -2.86 0.83 11.33
C ARG A 160 -4.35 0.82 11.67
N LYS A 161 -5.04 1.97 11.68
CA LYS A 161 -6.50 2.03 11.88
C LYS A 161 -7.25 1.36 10.73
N LEU A 162 -6.85 1.60 9.48
CA LEU A 162 -7.45 1.00 8.30
C LEU A 162 -7.30 -0.53 8.29
N ILE A 163 -6.09 -1.02 8.62
CA ILE A 163 -5.78 -2.46 8.63
C ILE A 163 -6.59 -3.22 9.69
N LYS A 164 -6.84 -2.60 10.86
CA LYS A 164 -7.69 -3.18 11.91
C LYS A 164 -9.13 -3.38 11.44
N ASN A 165 -9.62 -2.57 10.51
CA ASN A 165 -10.93 -2.77 9.92
C ASN A 165 -10.87 -3.90 8.88
N LYS A 166 -11.35 -5.10 9.26
CA LYS A 166 -11.36 -6.31 8.41
C LYS A 166 -12.17 -6.15 7.11
N LYS A 167 -13.06 -5.15 7.01
CA LYS A 167 -13.85 -4.86 5.80
C LYS A 167 -13.10 -4.05 4.75
N VAL A 168 -11.98 -3.43 5.13
CA VAL A 168 -11.15 -2.67 4.18
C VAL A 168 -10.35 -3.65 3.33
N HIS A 169 -10.50 -3.54 2.01
CA HIS A 169 -9.65 -4.25 1.06
C HIS A 169 -8.26 -3.58 1.00
N LEU A 170 -7.20 -4.37 1.16
CA LEU A 170 -5.85 -3.81 1.30
C LEU A 170 -5.36 -3.14 0.02
N ASP A 171 -5.80 -3.61 -1.16
CA ASP A 171 -5.44 -2.99 -2.44
C ASP A 171 -6.11 -1.63 -2.70
N ARG A 172 -7.07 -1.23 -1.87
CA ARG A 172 -7.70 0.09 -1.92
C ARG A 172 -7.00 1.14 -1.06
N ILE A 173 -5.87 0.79 -0.44
CA ILE A 173 -5.08 1.70 0.40
C ILE A 173 -3.82 2.14 -0.37
N ASP A 174 -3.67 3.46 -0.55
CA ASP A 174 -2.43 4.06 -1.05
C ASP A 174 -1.38 4.12 0.07
N THR A 175 -0.35 3.28 -0.01
CA THR A 175 0.74 3.23 0.96
C THR A 175 1.97 4.05 0.55
N SER A 176 1.93 4.77 -0.57
CA SER A 176 3.08 5.45 -1.18
C SER A 176 3.75 6.50 -0.28
N LYS A 177 3.01 7.08 0.68
CA LYS A 177 3.51 8.07 1.64
C LYS A 177 4.07 7.48 2.93
N ILE A 178 3.94 6.16 3.13
CA ILE A 178 4.26 5.51 4.39
C ILE A 178 5.74 5.17 4.42
N THR A 179 6.46 5.70 5.40
CA THR A 179 7.90 5.45 5.59
C THR A 179 8.20 4.46 6.71
N ASP A 180 7.24 4.22 7.61
CA ASP A 180 7.36 3.30 8.75
C ASP A 180 6.19 2.32 8.77
N MET A 181 6.50 1.03 8.56
CA MET A 181 5.57 -0.08 8.64
C MET A 181 5.86 -1.00 9.83
N SER A 182 6.66 -0.55 10.78
CA SER A 182 7.01 -1.35 11.96
C SER A 182 5.76 -1.76 12.75
N TYR A 183 5.71 -3.03 13.16
CA TYR A 183 4.63 -3.61 13.98
C TYR A 183 3.21 -3.51 13.39
N LEU A 184 3.06 -3.26 12.09
CA LEU A 184 1.77 -2.95 11.49
C LEU A 184 0.74 -4.07 11.71
N PHE A 185 1.12 -5.31 11.39
CA PHE A 185 0.34 -6.53 11.58
C PHE A 185 0.75 -7.33 12.82
N ALA A 186 1.69 -6.83 13.61
CA ALA A 186 2.21 -7.53 14.78
C ALA A 186 1.14 -7.88 15.82
N LYS A 187 1.21 -9.09 16.36
CA LYS A 187 0.38 -9.53 17.50
C LYS A 187 0.69 -8.75 18.78
N CYS A 188 1.94 -8.42 19.01
CA CYS A 188 2.38 -7.68 20.18
C CYS A 188 3.25 -6.51 19.75
N ASP A 189 3.10 -5.38 20.44
CA ASP A 189 4.11 -4.33 20.35
C ASP A 189 5.35 -4.84 21.10
N TYR A 190 6.48 -5.01 20.40
CA TYR A 190 7.71 -5.49 21.02
C TYR A 190 8.49 -4.29 21.55
N ILE A 191 8.56 -4.19 22.86
CA ILE A 191 9.39 -3.22 23.58
C ILE A 191 10.61 -4.01 24.09
N SER A 192 11.74 -3.91 23.39
CA SER A 192 13.02 -4.26 24.03
C SER A 192 13.43 -3.07 24.88
N THR A 193 13.42 -3.23 26.19
CA THR A 193 14.19 -2.35 27.08
C THR A 193 15.49 -3.04 27.41
N ASP A 194 16.58 -2.34 27.11
CA ASP A 194 17.93 -2.70 27.52
C ASP A 194 18.04 -2.84 29.05
N SER A 195 19.02 -3.65 29.45
CA SER A 195 19.67 -3.62 30.76
C SER A 195 18.90 -4.19 31.96
N GLU A 196 19.39 -5.37 32.38
CA GLU A 196 19.61 -5.74 33.78
C GLU A 196 18.49 -6.40 34.62
N TYR A 197 17.18 -6.34 34.31
CA TYR A 197 16.23 -7.25 34.99
C TYR A 197 15.02 -7.60 34.12
N ILE A 198 14.83 -8.90 33.91
CA ILE A 198 13.87 -9.52 32.99
C ILE A 198 12.42 -9.29 33.46
N ARG A 199 11.75 -8.29 32.88
CA ARG A 199 10.31 -8.33 32.60
C ARG A 199 10.05 -7.65 31.27
N VAL A 200 10.05 -8.41 30.17
CA VAL A 200 9.56 -7.90 28.89
C VAL A 200 8.07 -7.58 29.07
N LYS A 201 7.72 -6.30 29.16
CA LYS A 201 6.32 -5.88 29.16
C LYS A 201 5.82 -5.98 27.72
N ARG A 202 5.45 -7.19 27.30
CA ARG A 202 4.81 -7.43 26.01
C ARG A 202 3.35 -6.99 26.13
N THR A 203 2.96 -5.98 25.37
CA THR A 203 1.54 -5.64 25.21
C THR A 203 1.05 -6.30 23.94
N CYS A 204 0.40 -7.46 24.12
CA CYS A 204 -0.19 -8.20 23.02
C CYS A 204 -1.64 -7.76 22.80
N ARG A 205 -2.04 -7.70 21.53
CA ARG A 205 -3.41 -7.42 21.11
C ARG A 205 -4.28 -8.59 21.57
N LYS A 206 -5.40 -8.27 22.23
CA LYS A 206 -6.44 -9.26 22.58
C LYS A 206 -7.38 -9.55 21.41
N GLU A 207 -7.44 -8.62 20.46
CA GLU A 207 -8.29 -8.74 19.27
C GLU A 207 -7.72 -9.77 18.29
N GLU A 208 -8.61 -10.49 17.62
CA GLU A 208 -8.23 -11.40 16.55
C GLU A 208 -7.58 -10.62 15.40
N LEU A 209 -6.36 -11.03 15.04
CA LEU A 209 -5.60 -10.47 13.93
C LEU A 209 -6.32 -10.64 12.59
N ARG A 210 -5.98 -9.78 11.63
CA ARG A 210 -6.43 -9.91 10.24
C ARG A 210 -5.88 -11.23 9.68
N LYS A 211 -6.75 -11.99 9.00
CA LYS A 211 -6.42 -13.25 8.33
C LYS A 211 -6.42 -13.12 6.81
N ASP A 212 -7.20 -12.18 6.26
CA ASP A 212 -7.24 -11.88 4.84
C ASP A 212 -6.26 -10.76 4.49
N TYR A 213 -5.26 -11.12 3.68
CA TYR A 213 -4.20 -10.24 3.19
C TYR A 213 -4.30 -9.97 1.69
N LYS A 214 -5.40 -10.36 1.03
CA LYS A 214 -5.57 -10.14 -0.41
C LYS A 214 -5.43 -8.66 -0.75
N GLY A 215 -4.64 -8.37 -1.79
CA GLY A 215 -4.37 -7.02 -2.25
C GLY A 215 -3.12 -6.38 -1.64
N ILE A 216 -2.53 -6.98 -0.59
CA ILE A 216 -1.30 -6.44 0.02
C ILE A 216 -0.11 -6.50 -0.95
N GLU A 217 -0.11 -7.43 -1.91
CA GLU A 217 0.90 -7.55 -2.96
C GLU A 217 0.97 -6.30 -3.85
N LYS A 218 -0.10 -5.50 -3.90
CA LYS A 218 -0.19 -4.25 -4.69
C LYS A 218 0.27 -3.01 -3.95
N TRP A 219 0.66 -3.13 -2.68
CA TRP A 219 1.12 -1.99 -1.90
C TRP A 219 2.40 -1.39 -2.48
N ASN A 220 2.43 -0.06 -2.57
CA ASN A 220 3.65 0.66 -2.88
C ASN A 220 4.45 0.86 -1.58
N VAL A 221 5.50 0.06 -1.40
CA VAL A 221 6.39 0.13 -0.23
C VAL A 221 7.74 0.79 -0.53
N SER A 222 7.90 1.40 -1.71
CA SER A 222 9.17 2.00 -2.15
C SER A 222 9.65 3.15 -1.24
N SER A 223 8.76 3.82 -0.53
CA SER A 223 9.10 4.88 0.43
C SER A 223 9.44 4.36 1.83
N VAL A 224 9.27 3.05 2.10
CA VAL A 224 9.41 2.48 3.44
C VAL A 224 10.88 2.35 3.83
N ILE A 225 11.20 2.85 5.03
CA ILE A 225 12.53 2.81 5.64
C ILE A 225 12.57 1.77 6.77
N ASN A 226 11.47 1.60 7.52
CA ASN A 226 11.40 0.72 8.69
C ASN A 226 10.29 -0.34 8.53
N MET A 227 10.68 -1.62 8.49
CA MET A 227 9.77 -2.78 8.47
C MET A 227 9.92 -3.65 9.72
N GLN A 228 10.52 -3.12 10.78
CA GLN A 228 10.76 -3.87 12.02
C GLN A 228 9.47 -4.55 12.51
N SER A 229 9.53 -5.88 12.63
CA SER A 229 8.46 -6.68 13.21
C SER A 229 7.09 -6.46 12.57
N MET A 230 7.04 -6.07 11.30
CA MET A 230 5.80 -5.76 10.59
C MET A 230 4.76 -6.88 10.72
N PHE A 231 5.19 -8.16 10.65
CA PHE A 231 4.32 -9.34 10.75
C PHE A 231 4.54 -10.18 12.00
N PHE A 232 5.16 -9.65 13.05
CA PHE A 232 5.50 -10.40 14.27
C PHE A 232 4.31 -11.24 14.82
N GLU A 233 4.47 -12.56 14.86
CA GLU A 233 3.44 -13.55 15.25
C GLU A 233 2.09 -13.39 14.49
N ALA A 234 2.12 -12.95 13.23
CA ALA A 234 0.95 -12.89 12.36
C ALA A 234 0.74 -14.26 11.66
N ASP A 235 0.32 -15.27 12.42
CA ASP A 235 0.27 -16.69 12.01
C ASP A 235 -0.43 -16.99 10.67
N SER A 236 -1.34 -16.12 10.22
CA SER A 236 -2.09 -16.26 8.96
C SER A 236 -1.42 -15.58 7.76
N PHE A 237 -0.31 -14.86 7.95
CA PHE A 237 0.37 -14.17 6.87
C PHE A 237 1.18 -15.14 5.99
N ASN A 238 0.85 -15.21 4.71
CA ASN A 238 1.60 -15.96 3.69
C ASN A 238 1.37 -15.38 2.28
N ALA A 239 1.19 -14.05 2.17
CA ALA A 239 0.87 -13.39 0.91
C ALA A 239 2.13 -13.22 0.02
N PRO A 240 2.01 -13.30 -1.31
CA PRO A 240 3.14 -13.20 -2.23
C PRO A 240 3.62 -11.75 -2.33
N ILE A 241 4.71 -11.41 -1.62
CA ILE A 241 5.25 -10.05 -1.51
C ILE A 241 6.59 -9.85 -2.23
N ASP A 242 7.00 -10.80 -3.09
CA ASP A 242 8.26 -10.71 -3.86
C ASP A 242 8.32 -9.47 -4.76
N ALA A 243 7.16 -8.99 -5.22
CA ALA A 243 7.04 -7.81 -6.09
C ALA A 243 7.26 -6.46 -5.38
N TRP A 244 7.42 -6.45 -4.06
CA TRP A 244 7.65 -5.23 -3.30
C TRP A 244 9.04 -4.63 -3.56
N ASP A 245 9.07 -3.34 -3.83
CA ASP A 245 10.31 -2.56 -3.86
C ASP A 245 10.74 -2.19 -2.45
N VAL A 246 11.60 -3.02 -1.85
CA VAL A 246 12.17 -2.81 -0.51
C VAL A 246 13.52 -2.08 -0.53
N SER A 247 13.91 -1.48 -1.66
CA SER A 247 15.26 -0.93 -1.85
C SER A 247 15.64 0.21 -0.91
N ASN A 248 14.67 0.91 -0.30
CA ASN A 248 14.90 1.96 0.69
C ASN A 248 14.86 1.49 2.15
N VAL A 249 14.50 0.22 2.39
CA VAL A 249 14.35 -0.31 3.74
C VAL A 249 15.72 -0.45 4.41
N GLN A 250 15.84 0.08 5.63
CA GLN A 250 17.07 0.03 6.43
C GLN A 250 16.94 -0.92 7.63
N ASN A 251 15.72 -1.15 8.14
CA ASN A 251 15.48 -2.01 9.30
C ASN A 251 14.45 -3.09 8.98
N MET A 252 14.89 -4.35 8.98
CA MET A 252 14.04 -5.55 8.79
C MET A 252 14.02 -6.45 10.04
N LYS A 253 14.44 -5.93 11.20
CA LYS A 253 14.52 -6.70 12.45
C LYS A 253 13.19 -7.38 12.74
N GLY A 254 13.20 -8.71 12.87
CA GLY A 254 12.03 -9.49 13.27
C GLY A 254 10.83 -9.45 12.32
N MET A 255 11.00 -9.04 11.06
CA MET A 255 9.87 -8.82 10.12
C MET A 255 8.94 -10.05 10.02
N PHE A 256 9.50 -11.26 10.00
CA PHE A 256 8.79 -12.54 9.92
C PHE A 256 8.99 -13.42 11.17
N TYR A 257 9.12 -12.80 12.34
CA TYR A 257 9.25 -13.50 13.62
C TYR A 257 8.03 -14.37 13.93
N GLU A 258 8.25 -15.65 14.18
CA GLU A 258 7.28 -16.72 14.50
C GLU A 258 6.21 -16.95 13.43
N LEU A 259 6.48 -16.62 12.17
CA LEU A 259 5.58 -16.96 11.05
C LEU A 259 5.82 -18.41 10.59
N LYS A 260 5.29 -19.36 11.35
CA LYS A 260 5.56 -20.81 11.16
C LYS A 260 5.23 -21.35 9.76
N ASN A 261 4.23 -20.77 9.09
CA ASN A 261 3.76 -21.20 7.77
C ASN A 261 4.28 -20.34 6.60
N PHE A 262 5.03 -19.28 6.87
CA PHE A 262 5.50 -18.38 5.83
C PHE A 262 6.60 -19.04 5.00
N ASN A 263 6.41 -19.10 3.69
CA ASN A 263 7.37 -19.68 2.75
C ASN A 263 7.23 -19.07 1.34
N GLN A 264 6.95 -17.77 1.25
CA GLN A 264 6.82 -17.06 -0.04
C GLN A 264 8.19 -16.61 -0.55
N PRO A 265 8.42 -16.62 -1.89
CA PRO A 265 9.67 -16.15 -2.46
C PRO A 265 9.92 -14.68 -2.10
N LEU A 266 11.20 -14.36 -1.91
CA LEU A 266 11.72 -13.01 -1.59
C LEU A 266 12.99 -12.69 -2.40
N ASN A 267 13.30 -13.48 -3.42
CA ASN A 267 14.56 -13.42 -4.16
C ASN A 267 14.67 -12.13 -5.00
N SER A 268 13.56 -11.47 -5.33
CA SER A 268 13.55 -10.22 -6.09
C SER A 268 13.85 -8.99 -5.22
N TRP A 269 13.89 -9.15 -3.89
CA TRP A 269 14.11 -8.04 -2.96
C TRP A 269 15.52 -7.48 -3.03
N LYS A 270 15.62 -6.16 -3.22
CA LYS A 270 16.89 -5.42 -3.16
C LYS A 270 17.16 -4.96 -1.73
N VAL A 271 17.95 -5.73 -0.97
CA VAL A 271 18.21 -5.47 0.47
C VAL A 271 19.52 -4.72 0.76
N SER A 272 20.18 -4.15 -0.25
CA SER A 272 21.50 -3.51 -0.15
C SER A 272 21.57 -2.25 0.73
N ASN A 273 20.43 -1.77 1.24
CA ASN A 273 20.35 -0.67 2.21
C ASN A 273 20.03 -1.10 3.64
N VAL A 274 19.71 -2.38 3.86
CA VAL A 274 19.39 -2.91 5.18
C VAL A 274 20.63 -2.89 6.08
N ARG A 275 20.46 -2.44 7.33
CA ARG A 275 21.49 -2.40 8.38
C ARG A 275 21.32 -3.52 9.41
N THR A 276 20.09 -4.00 9.62
CA THR A 276 19.81 -5.07 10.57
C THR A 276 18.75 -6.04 10.06
N MET A 277 19.05 -7.33 10.20
CA MET A 277 18.18 -8.47 9.92
C MET A 277 18.03 -9.38 11.15
N ALA A 278 18.34 -8.86 12.34
CA ALA A 278 18.24 -9.61 13.58
C ALA A 278 16.82 -10.18 13.74
N TYR A 279 16.71 -11.46 14.08
CA TYR A 279 15.46 -12.19 14.26
C TYR A 279 14.53 -12.27 13.02
N MET A 280 14.97 -11.91 11.82
CA MET A 280 14.08 -11.73 10.65
C MET A 280 13.18 -12.93 10.36
N PHE A 281 13.71 -14.15 10.45
CA PHE A 281 13.01 -15.43 10.25
C PHE A 281 13.02 -16.31 11.52
N PHE A 282 13.17 -15.70 12.70
CA PHE A 282 13.13 -16.43 13.97
C PHE A 282 11.83 -17.23 14.07
N GLY A 283 11.89 -18.54 14.29
CA GLY A 283 10.72 -19.41 14.42
C GLY A 283 9.90 -19.60 13.13
N ALA A 284 10.36 -19.10 11.98
CA ALA A 284 9.71 -19.31 10.68
C ALA A 284 10.00 -20.74 10.17
N SER A 285 9.44 -21.74 10.84
CA SER A 285 9.83 -23.14 10.72
C SER A 285 9.73 -23.73 9.31
N SER A 286 8.80 -23.24 8.49
CA SER A 286 8.58 -23.72 7.11
C SER A 286 9.34 -22.91 6.04
N PHE A 287 10.06 -21.85 6.43
CA PHE A 287 10.73 -20.98 5.48
C PHE A 287 11.97 -21.65 4.88
N ASN A 288 11.99 -21.80 3.55
CA ASN A 288 13.08 -22.41 2.81
C ASN A 288 13.20 -21.83 1.38
N GLN A 289 13.12 -20.51 1.25
CA GLN A 289 13.21 -19.81 -0.04
C GLN A 289 14.61 -19.29 -0.32
N ASP A 290 15.00 -19.28 -1.59
CA ASP A 290 16.30 -18.81 -2.04
C ASP A 290 16.51 -17.32 -1.73
N LEU A 291 17.63 -17.00 -1.09
CA LEU A 291 18.06 -15.64 -0.73
C LEU A 291 19.48 -15.33 -1.27
N SER A 292 19.99 -16.16 -2.18
CA SER A 292 21.35 -16.05 -2.71
C SER A 292 21.62 -14.73 -3.45
N ALA A 293 20.57 -14.11 -4.00
CA ALA A 293 20.64 -12.82 -4.70
C ALA A 293 20.71 -11.60 -3.76
N TRP A 294 20.55 -11.78 -2.45
CA TRP A 294 20.55 -10.66 -1.51
C TRP A 294 21.96 -10.08 -1.31
N ASP A 295 22.10 -8.79 -1.57
CA ASP A 295 23.27 -8.02 -1.15
C ASP A 295 23.13 -7.59 0.32
N VAL A 296 23.78 -8.34 1.21
CA VAL A 296 23.80 -8.09 2.65
C VAL A 296 25.04 -7.33 3.13
N SER A 297 25.82 -6.74 2.21
CA SER A 297 27.13 -6.12 2.50
C SER A 297 27.10 -4.96 3.50
N LYS A 298 25.91 -4.38 3.78
CA LYS A 298 25.72 -3.32 4.77
C LYS A 298 25.05 -3.78 6.07
N VAL A 299 24.73 -5.06 6.21
CA VAL A 299 24.10 -5.58 7.42
C VAL A 299 25.15 -5.72 8.53
N GLU A 300 24.84 -5.18 9.70
CA GLU A 300 25.75 -5.17 10.86
C GLU A 300 25.34 -6.20 11.93
N ASN A 301 24.07 -6.63 11.94
CA ASN A 301 23.53 -7.57 12.91
C ASN A 301 22.55 -8.57 12.27
N MET A 302 22.91 -9.86 12.39
CA MET A 302 22.14 -11.03 11.94
C MET A 302 21.81 -11.99 13.10
N SER A 303 21.89 -11.53 14.35
CA SER A 303 21.63 -12.35 15.52
C SER A 303 20.26 -13.02 15.43
N SER A 304 20.24 -14.34 15.59
CA SER A 304 19.04 -15.19 15.59
C SER A 304 18.19 -15.07 14.32
N MET A 305 18.77 -14.68 13.17
CA MET A 305 18.03 -14.46 11.93
C MET A 305 17.25 -15.71 11.48
N PHE A 306 17.85 -16.90 11.58
CA PHE A 306 17.26 -18.19 11.20
C PHE A 306 17.08 -19.12 12.41
N PHE A 307 17.06 -18.58 13.63
CA PHE A 307 16.81 -19.40 14.82
C PHE A 307 15.48 -20.14 14.63
N GLY A 308 15.46 -21.46 14.74
CA GLY A 308 14.22 -22.25 14.64
C GLY A 308 13.58 -22.25 13.24
N ALA A 309 14.27 -21.75 12.21
CA ALA A 309 13.89 -21.91 10.82
C ALA A 309 14.22 -23.34 10.36
N LYS A 310 13.51 -24.32 10.91
CA LYS A 310 13.87 -25.76 10.90
C LYS A 310 14.16 -26.34 9.52
N THR A 311 13.47 -25.85 8.49
CA THR A 311 13.56 -26.35 7.11
C THR A 311 14.52 -25.55 6.23
N PHE A 312 15.05 -24.43 6.71
CA PHE A 312 15.91 -23.55 5.91
C PHE A 312 17.23 -24.26 5.56
N ASN A 313 17.50 -24.41 4.26
CA ASN A 313 18.72 -25.02 3.74
C ASN A 313 19.10 -24.44 2.37
N GLN A 314 19.07 -23.11 2.25
CA GLN A 314 19.35 -22.39 0.99
C GLN A 314 20.75 -21.79 0.99
N PRO A 315 21.42 -21.72 -0.19
CA PRO A 315 22.79 -21.26 -0.27
C PRO A 315 22.92 -19.79 0.15
N VAL A 316 23.78 -19.56 1.14
CA VAL A 316 24.13 -18.21 1.65
C VAL A 316 25.64 -17.95 1.61
N GLU A 317 26.41 -18.85 0.99
CA GLU A 317 27.88 -18.76 0.92
C GLU A 317 28.35 -17.47 0.23
N ASN A 318 27.60 -16.97 -0.76
CA ASN A 318 27.97 -15.77 -1.52
C ASN A 318 27.64 -14.45 -0.81
N TRP A 319 27.05 -14.50 0.39
CA TRP A 319 26.77 -13.30 1.16
C TRP A 319 28.07 -12.63 1.64
N ASN A 320 28.20 -11.33 1.37
CA ASN A 320 29.25 -10.52 1.95
C ASN A 320 28.87 -10.14 3.40
N VAL A 321 29.42 -10.87 4.37
CA VAL A 321 29.18 -10.67 5.81
C VAL A 321 30.28 -9.89 6.54
N SER A 322 31.22 -9.27 5.80
CA SER A 322 32.39 -8.55 6.35
C SER A 322 32.08 -7.34 7.24
N ARG A 323 30.80 -6.94 7.37
CA ARG A 323 30.35 -5.89 8.30
C ARG A 323 29.54 -6.42 9.48
N VAL A 324 29.23 -7.71 9.50
CA VAL A 324 28.41 -8.30 10.57
C VAL A 324 29.26 -8.45 11.82
N SER A 325 28.81 -7.84 12.91
CA SER A 325 29.47 -7.95 14.23
C SER A 325 28.79 -8.96 15.15
N ASN A 326 27.53 -9.31 14.87
CA ASN A 326 26.75 -10.21 15.72
C ASN A 326 25.95 -11.24 14.89
N MET A 327 26.29 -12.51 15.09
CA MET A 327 25.63 -13.71 14.56
C MET A 327 25.20 -14.67 15.68
N ALA A 328 25.04 -14.16 16.92
CA ALA A 328 24.57 -14.95 18.05
C ALA A 328 23.30 -15.74 17.69
N TYR A 329 23.33 -17.06 17.86
CA TYR A 329 22.24 -17.98 17.58
C TYR A 329 21.67 -17.94 16.15
N MET A 330 22.43 -17.46 15.16
CA MET A 330 21.93 -17.23 13.79
C MET A 330 21.22 -18.45 13.18
N PHE A 331 21.78 -19.65 13.34
CA PHE A 331 21.24 -20.92 12.83
C PHE A 331 20.87 -21.89 13.96
N ARG A 332 20.66 -21.39 15.19
CA ARG A 332 20.26 -22.24 16.30
C ARG A 332 18.93 -22.93 15.97
N GLU A 333 18.84 -24.25 16.16
CA GLU A 333 17.65 -25.05 15.83
C GLU A 333 17.21 -24.97 14.34
N ALA A 334 18.08 -24.49 13.44
CA ALA A 334 17.90 -24.63 11.99
C ALA A 334 18.27 -26.06 11.55
N GLU A 335 17.43 -27.02 11.93
CA GLU A 335 17.75 -28.45 11.92
C GLU A 335 18.23 -28.98 10.57
N SER A 336 17.75 -28.43 9.45
CA SER A 336 18.09 -28.85 8.08
C SER A 336 19.29 -28.11 7.46
N PHE A 337 19.79 -27.05 8.09
CA PHE A 337 20.80 -26.19 7.48
C PHE A 337 22.14 -26.92 7.35
N ASN A 338 22.65 -27.04 6.12
CA ASN A 338 23.91 -27.69 5.81
C ASN A 338 24.56 -27.11 4.54
N GLN A 339 24.62 -25.77 4.44
CA GLN A 339 25.18 -25.05 3.29
C GLN A 339 26.58 -24.53 3.59
N PRO A 340 27.49 -24.51 2.60
CA PRO A 340 28.87 -24.06 2.80
C PRO A 340 28.91 -22.58 3.21
N LEU A 341 29.91 -22.23 4.02
CA LEU A 341 30.12 -20.87 4.53
C LEU A 341 31.58 -20.41 4.41
N GLU A 342 32.45 -21.18 3.74
CA GLU A 342 33.90 -20.94 3.74
C GLU A 342 34.33 -19.60 3.15
N LYS A 343 33.47 -18.96 2.33
CA LYS A 343 33.71 -17.64 1.73
C LYS A 343 33.37 -16.46 2.66
N TRP A 344 32.79 -16.72 3.82
CA TRP A 344 32.42 -15.66 4.75
C TRP A 344 33.67 -15.04 5.38
N ASP A 345 33.82 -13.72 5.21
CA ASP A 345 34.81 -12.91 5.93
C ASP A 345 34.23 -12.51 7.30
N LEU A 346 34.86 -12.99 8.37
CA LEU A 346 34.43 -12.80 9.75
C LEU A 346 35.29 -11.79 10.53
N ALA A 347 36.13 -10.99 9.85
CA ALA A 347 37.07 -10.08 10.51
C ALA A 347 36.40 -9.09 11.49
N THR A 348 35.13 -8.73 11.29
CA THR A 348 34.38 -7.83 12.19
C THR A 348 33.52 -8.54 13.22
N LEU A 349 33.44 -9.87 13.16
CA LEU A 349 32.56 -10.65 14.01
C LEU A 349 33.03 -10.55 15.47
N GLN A 350 32.11 -10.24 16.38
CA GLN A 350 32.40 -10.15 17.82
C GLN A 350 31.63 -11.22 18.61
N ASN A 351 30.43 -11.57 18.15
CA ASN A 351 29.53 -12.47 18.85
C ASN A 351 28.95 -13.54 17.91
N ALA A 352 29.24 -14.81 18.18
CA ALA A 352 28.60 -15.97 17.59
C ALA A 352 28.23 -17.08 18.61
N PRO A 353 27.80 -16.75 19.85
CA PRO A 353 27.42 -17.79 20.80
C PRO A 353 26.23 -18.58 20.27
N GLY A 354 26.32 -19.90 20.39
CA GLY A 354 25.29 -20.83 19.96
C GLY A 354 24.86 -20.73 18.49
N MET A 355 25.71 -20.20 17.60
CA MET A 355 25.36 -19.96 16.20
C MET A 355 24.78 -21.21 15.50
N PHE A 356 25.30 -22.40 15.80
CA PHE A 356 24.85 -23.69 15.27
C PHE A 356 24.30 -24.63 16.36
N THR A 357 23.89 -24.10 17.51
CA THR A 357 23.30 -24.93 18.57
C THR A 357 22.08 -25.68 18.01
N ASP A 358 22.02 -27.00 18.17
CA ASP A 358 20.94 -27.85 17.65
C ASP A 358 20.70 -27.74 16.12
N ALA A 359 21.67 -27.23 15.34
CA ALA A 359 21.68 -27.31 13.88
C ALA A 359 22.08 -28.72 13.45
N LYS A 360 21.15 -29.68 13.64
CA LYS A 360 21.43 -31.13 13.61
C LYS A 360 22.11 -31.62 12.34
N SER A 361 21.81 -31.03 11.18
CA SER A 361 22.36 -31.45 9.88
C SER A 361 23.67 -30.76 9.50
N PHE A 362 24.09 -29.72 10.23
CA PHE A 362 25.23 -28.91 9.84
C PHE A 362 26.53 -29.71 9.94
N ASN A 363 27.22 -29.87 8.81
CA ASN A 363 28.50 -30.59 8.72
C ASN A 363 29.37 -30.02 7.59
N GLN A 364 29.48 -28.69 7.52
CA GLN A 364 30.28 -28.01 6.51
C GLN A 364 31.64 -27.59 7.07
N PRO A 365 32.71 -27.68 6.26
CA PRO A 365 34.03 -27.25 6.68
C PRO A 365 34.05 -25.74 6.99
N LEU A 366 34.82 -25.37 8.02
CA LEU A 366 34.91 -24.00 8.56
C LEU A 366 36.36 -23.54 8.73
N LYS A 367 37.27 -24.01 7.87
CA LYS A 367 38.72 -23.78 8.03
C LYS A 367 39.12 -22.30 8.01
N ASN A 368 38.36 -21.47 7.31
CA ASN A 368 38.61 -20.03 7.19
C ASN A 368 37.98 -19.21 8.34
N PHE A 369 37.27 -19.86 9.26
CA PHE A 369 36.70 -19.16 10.41
C PHE A 369 37.81 -18.94 11.43
N ASP A 370 38.18 -17.68 11.64
CA ASP A 370 39.01 -17.25 12.75
C ASP A 370 38.10 -16.65 13.83
N LEU A 371 37.94 -17.35 14.94
CA LEU A 371 37.14 -16.95 16.09
C LEU A 371 38.01 -16.38 17.23
N THR A 372 39.28 -16.02 16.96
CA THR A 372 40.15 -15.42 17.95
C THR A 372 39.57 -14.08 18.42
N GLY A 373 39.27 -13.97 19.71
CA GLY A 373 38.62 -12.77 20.27
C GLY A 373 37.10 -12.70 20.04
N VAL A 374 36.50 -13.70 19.39
CA VAL A 374 35.06 -13.80 19.14
C VAL A 374 34.39 -14.60 20.26
N SER A 375 33.29 -14.08 20.83
CA SER A 375 32.47 -14.86 21.77
C SER A 375 31.72 -15.98 21.05
N SER A 376 32.14 -17.23 21.27
CA SER A 376 31.67 -18.42 20.52
C SER A 376 31.20 -19.57 21.42
N TYR A 377 30.85 -19.29 22.67
CA TYR A 377 30.43 -20.34 23.60
C TYR A 377 29.18 -21.09 23.08
N LYS A 378 29.17 -22.42 23.27
CA LYS A 378 28.13 -23.37 22.84
C LYS A 378 27.81 -23.35 21.35
N MET A 379 28.67 -22.76 20.51
CA MET A 379 28.45 -22.62 19.07
C MET A 379 27.95 -23.90 18.38
N PHE A 380 28.50 -25.07 18.73
CA PHE A 380 28.14 -26.36 18.13
C PHE A 380 27.39 -27.31 19.08
N SER A 381 26.91 -26.83 20.23
CA SER A 381 26.18 -27.66 21.20
C SER A 381 24.95 -28.31 20.54
N GLY A 382 24.86 -29.63 20.51
CA GLY A 382 23.71 -30.34 19.90
C GLY A 382 23.70 -30.38 18.36
N ALA A 383 24.73 -29.88 17.69
CA ALA A 383 24.93 -30.06 16.24
C ALA A 383 25.40 -31.50 15.93
N THR A 384 24.49 -32.46 15.99
CA THR A 384 24.81 -33.91 16.02
C THR A 384 25.55 -34.44 14.78
N SER A 385 25.44 -33.78 13.62
CA SER A 385 26.16 -34.20 12.40
C SER A 385 27.53 -33.56 12.23
N PHE A 386 27.90 -32.60 13.08
CA PHE A 386 29.15 -31.85 12.91
C PHE A 386 30.35 -32.73 13.23
N LYS A 387 31.13 -33.07 12.20
CA LYS A 387 32.33 -33.93 12.28
C LYS A 387 33.57 -33.25 11.73
N GLN A 388 33.53 -31.92 11.54
CA GLN A 388 34.64 -31.14 11.01
C GLN A 388 35.61 -30.71 12.12
N GLU A 389 36.79 -30.27 11.71
CA GLU A 389 37.70 -29.56 12.59
C GLU A 389 37.06 -28.27 13.09
N TYR A 390 37.25 -27.96 14.38
CA TYR A 390 36.77 -26.71 14.94
C TYR A 390 37.58 -25.52 14.38
N PRO A 391 36.93 -24.36 14.14
CA PRO A 391 37.60 -23.12 13.77
C PRO A 391 38.74 -22.70 14.71
N ALA A 392 39.68 -21.91 14.22
CA ALA A 392 40.68 -21.28 15.09
C ALA A 392 40.00 -20.40 16.14
N GLY A 393 40.56 -20.30 17.34
CA GLY A 393 39.97 -19.52 18.44
C GLY A 393 38.74 -20.14 19.11
N CYS A 394 38.25 -21.30 18.64
CA CYS A 394 37.23 -22.04 19.36
C CYS A 394 37.82 -22.69 20.63
N SER A 395 37.49 -22.15 21.80
CA SER A 395 37.87 -22.73 23.10
C SER A 395 37.01 -23.94 23.47
N ASP A 396 37.36 -24.66 24.55
CA ASP A 396 36.65 -25.85 25.04
C ASP A 396 35.12 -25.65 25.20
N ASN A 397 34.67 -24.41 25.41
CA ASN A 397 33.27 -24.07 25.55
C ASN A 397 32.49 -23.98 24.23
N CYS A 398 33.16 -23.99 23.06
CA CYS A 398 32.51 -23.99 21.74
C CYS A 398 31.61 -25.21 21.52
N SER A 399 32.03 -26.35 22.04
CA SER A 399 31.27 -27.60 21.99
C SER A 399 31.03 -28.07 23.42
N PHE A 400 29.77 -28.01 23.89
CA PHE A 400 29.40 -28.85 25.01
C PHE A 400 29.31 -30.28 24.48
N LYS A 401 30.42 -31.03 24.56
CA LYS A 401 30.33 -32.49 24.52
C LYS A 401 29.48 -32.87 25.73
N LYS A 402 28.28 -33.37 25.48
CA LYS A 402 27.64 -34.24 26.46
C LYS A 402 28.69 -35.32 26.72
N GLN A 403 29.20 -35.44 27.95
CA GLN A 403 29.97 -36.62 28.33
C GLN A 403 29.09 -37.81 27.93
N GLU A 404 29.49 -38.52 26.88
CA GLU A 404 28.97 -39.85 26.63
C GLU A 404 29.43 -40.65 27.84
N ASN A 405 28.46 -41.04 28.67
CA ASN A 405 28.71 -41.87 29.84
C ASN A 405 29.54 -43.08 29.42
N GLU A 406 30.61 -43.31 30.18
CA GLU A 406 31.43 -44.53 30.20
C GLU A 406 30.60 -45.81 30.29
#